data_AF-A0A4Q3YPC6-F1
#
_entry.id   AF-A0A4Q3YPC6-F1
#
_cell.length_a   1.000
_cell.length_b   1.000
_cell.length_c   1.000
_cell.angle_alpha   90.00
_cell.angle_beta   90.00
_cell.angle_gamma   90.00
#
_symmetry.space_group_name_H-M   'P 1'
#
loop_
_entity.id
_entity.type
_entity.pdbx_description
1 polymer ?
#
loop_
_entity_poly.entity_id
_entity_poly.type
_entity_poly.pdbx_seq_one_letter_code
_entity_poly.pdbx_strand_id
1 'polypeptide(L)'
;MTHRHALIAAALAGVCAHAAAQDTMGVPKADQEACYGVAKAGQNDCGTATHGCAAVATADNDPNEWKFVAKGTCTKLGGSLEAGKPAQDKPAKHQAEPAKAEPGK
;
A
#
# COMPACT_ATOMS: atom_id res chain seq x y z
N MET A 1 23.33 2.26 -46.76
CA MET A 1 22.35 2.94 -45.89
C MET A 1 22.92 2.99 -44.48
N THR A 2 23.10 4.19 -43.94
CA THR A 2 23.78 4.46 -42.67
C THR A 2 23.02 3.82 -41.49
N HIS A 3 23.68 2.90 -40.78
CA HIS A 3 23.22 2.20 -39.56
C HIS A 3 22.71 3.13 -38.44
N ARG A 4 22.96 4.44 -38.57
CA ARG A 4 22.54 5.50 -37.65
C ARG A 4 21.03 5.78 -37.72
N HIS A 5 20.38 5.45 -38.84
CA HIS A 5 18.94 5.68 -39.01
C HIS A 5 18.09 4.54 -38.42
N ALA A 6 18.65 3.33 -38.31
CA ALA A 6 17.97 2.18 -37.72
C ALA A 6 17.76 2.32 -36.20
N LEU A 7 18.60 3.13 -35.53
CA LEU A 7 18.53 3.34 -34.08
C LEU A 7 17.52 4.44 -33.67
N ILE A 8 17.08 5.29 -34.59
CA ILE A 8 16.18 6.41 -34.29
C ILE A 8 14.70 5.98 -34.32
N ALA A 9 14.36 4.88 -35.00
CA ALA A 9 12.98 4.40 -35.13
C ALA A 9 12.44 3.66 -33.89
N ALA A 10 13.28 3.32 -32.90
CA ALA A 10 12.90 2.51 -31.74
C ALA A 10 12.40 3.33 -30.52
N ALA A 11 12.36 4.66 -30.60
CA ALA A 11 12.13 5.52 -29.43
C ALA A 11 10.66 5.79 -29.06
N LEU A 12 9.67 5.22 -29.77
CA LEU A 12 8.25 5.60 -29.62
C LEU A 12 7.32 4.53 -29.04
N ALA A 13 7.83 3.44 -28.46
CA ALA A 13 6.99 2.30 -28.06
C ALA A 13 6.94 2.02 -26.54
N GLY A 14 7.18 3.03 -25.68
CA GLY A 14 7.50 2.76 -24.26
C GLY A 14 6.60 3.36 -23.18
N VAL A 15 5.59 4.18 -23.47
CA VAL A 15 4.87 4.91 -22.41
C VAL A 15 3.36 4.86 -22.61
N CYS A 16 2.75 3.71 -22.38
CA CYS A 16 1.29 3.57 -22.21
C CYS A 16 0.97 2.26 -21.46
N ALA A 17 1.25 2.18 -20.16
CA ALA A 17 0.73 1.07 -19.34
C ALA A 17 0.70 1.40 -17.83
N HIS A 18 -0.01 2.46 -17.45
CA HIS A 18 -0.44 2.66 -16.05
C HIS A 18 -1.94 2.99 -15.98
N ALA A 19 -2.74 2.27 -16.76
CA ALA A 19 -4.18 2.20 -16.57
C ALA A 19 -4.48 0.95 -15.73
N ALA A 20 -4.19 1.00 -14.43
CA ALA A 20 -4.63 -0.05 -13.52
C ALA A 20 -5.03 0.59 -12.19
N ALA A 21 -6.28 0.32 -11.81
CA ALA A 21 -6.96 0.72 -10.58
C ALA A 21 -7.29 2.22 -10.45
N GLN A 22 -8.44 2.60 -11.00
CA GLN A 22 -9.25 3.66 -10.40
C GLN A 22 -9.82 3.12 -9.08
N ASP A 23 -8.99 3.07 -8.03
CA ASP A 23 -9.50 2.85 -6.68
C ASP A 23 -10.25 4.12 -6.28
N THR A 24 -11.55 3.99 -6.01
CA THR A 24 -12.37 5.11 -5.54
C THR A 24 -11.81 5.56 -4.20
N MET A 25 -11.03 6.64 -4.22
CA MET A 25 -10.31 7.21 -3.08
C MET A 25 -11.14 7.11 -1.79
N GLY A 26 -10.70 6.28 -0.84
CA GLY A 26 -11.28 6.21 0.50
C GLY A 26 -12.71 5.65 0.61
N VAL A 27 -13.32 5.13 -0.47
CA VAL A 27 -14.67 4.55 -0.42
C VAL A 27 -14.60 3.02 -0.50
N PRO A 28 -14.92 2.28 0.58
CA PRO A 28 -14.98 0.83 0.52
C PRO A 28 -16.10 0.36 -0.42
N LYS A 29 -15.85 -0.72 -1.16
CA LYS A 29 -16.94 -1.49 -1.79
C LYS A 29 -17.83 -2.08 -0.69
N ALA A 30 -19.07 -2.47 -1.02
CA ALA A 30 -20.07 -2.92 -0.04
C ALA A 30 -19.58 -4.04 0.92
N ASP A 31 -18.70 -4.90 0.43
CA ASP A 31 -18.15 -6.05 1.16
C ASP A 31 -16.75 -5.81 1.76
N GLN A 32 -16.30 -4.55 1.75
CA GLN A 32 -15.00 -4.14 2.28
C GLN A 32 -15.15 -3.20 3.49
N GLU A 33 -14.13 -3.18 4.32
CA GLU A 33 -13.98 -2.23 5.43
C GLU A 33 -12.54 -1.69 5.47
N ALA A 34 -12.37 -0.42 5.83
CA ALA A 34 -11.05 0.13 6.10
C ALA A 34 -10.51 -0.49 7.40
N CYS A 35 -9.31 -1.05 7.33
CA CYS A 35 -8.66 -1.65 8.48
C CYS A 35 -7.29 -1.02 8.73
N TYR A 36 -7.19 -0.35 9.86
CA TYR A 36 -6.00 0.37 10.31
C TYR A 36 -5.01 -0.57 10.98
N GLY A 37 -3.72 -0.28 10.81
CA GLY A 37 -2.64 -1.03 11.46
C GLY A 37 -2.37 -2.41 10.88
N VAL A 38 -2.86 -2.72 9.66
CA VAL A 38 -2.58 -3.99 8.96
C VAL A 38 -1.89 -3.81 7.61
N ALA A 39 -1.72 -2.57 7.16
CA ALA A 39 -0.99 -2.26 5.94
C ALA A 39 0.52 -2.42 6.17
N LYS A 40 1.22 -3.03 5.21
CA LYS A 40 2.68 -3.02 5.17
C LYS A 40 3.19 -1.70 4.59
N ALA A 41 4.47 -1.43 4.78
CA ALA A 41 5.15 -0.31 4.11
C ALA A 41 4.88 -0.37 2.59
N GLY A 42 4.49 0.77 2.03
CA GLY A 42 4.12 0.91 0.62
C GLY A 42 2.86 0.15 0.18
N GLN A 43 2.01 -0.29 1.11
CA GLN A 43 0.81 -1.10 0.80
C GLN A 43 -0.48 -0.61 1.49
N ASN A 44 -0.53 0.67 1.86
CA ASN A 44 -1.76 1.34 2.29
C ASN A 44 -2.63 1.74 1.10
N ASP A 45 -3.92 1.93 1.36
CA ASP A 45 -4.86 2.52 0.40
C ASP A 45 -4.95 4.05 0.55
N CYS A 46 -5.49 4.73 -0.46
CA CYS A 46 -5.64 6.20 -0.49
C CYS A 46 -6.58 6.72 0.59
N GLY A 47 -6.33 7.94 1.07
CA GLY A 47 -7.21 8.63 2.03
C GLY A 47 -6.98 8.20 3.47
N THR A 48 -5.72 8.11 3.89
CA THR A 48 -5.36 7.86 5.29
C THR A 48 -5.46 9.15 6.11
N ALA A 49 -5.30 9.04 7.43
CA ALA A 49 -5.40 10.22 8.31
C ALA A 49 -4.24 11.22 8.09
N THR A 50 -3.14 10.78 7.49
CA THR A 50 -1.88 11.52 7.40
C THR A 50 -1.53 11.95 5.97
N HIS A 51 -2.01 11.24 4.94
CA HIS A 51 -1.79 11.58 3.54
C HIS A 51 -2.86 10.97 2.62
N GLY A 52 -2.90 11.45 1.37
CA GLY A 52 -3.96 11.09 0.43
C GLY A 52 -3.66 9.90 -0.47
N CYS A 53 -2.40 9.47 -0.59
CA CYS A 53 -1.96 8.56 -1.64
C CYS A 53 -1.86 7.11 -1.15
N ALA A 54 -2.20 6.16 -2.01
CA ALA A 54 -1.90 4.76 -1.78
C ALA A 54 -0.39 4.52 -1.88
N ALA A 55 0.06 3.42 -1.27
CA ALA A 55 1.42 2.92 -1.37
C ALA A 55 2.53 3.88 -0.89
N VAL A 56 2.25 4.73 0.09
CA VAL A 56 3.24 5.65 0.69
C VAL A 56 3.45 5.47 2.20
N ALA A 57 2.80 4.46 2.80
CA ALA A 57 3.08 4.04 4.17
C ALA A 57 4.57 3.78 4.35
N THR A 58 5.17 4.43 5.36
CA THR A 58 6.62 4.36 5.61
C THR A 58 7.02 3.19 6.50
N ALA A 59 6.07 2.62 7.24
CA ALA A 59 6.27 1.53 8.18
C ALA A 59 5.18 0.47 8.06
N ASP A 60 5.51 -0.75 8.47
CA ASP A 60 4.54 -1.83 8.62
C ASP A 60 3.63 -1.58 9.83
N ASN A 61 2.34 -1.85 9.65
CA ASN A 61 1.32 -1.82 10.70
C ASN A 61 1.19 -0.47 11.42
N ASP A 62 1.47 0.64 10.74
CA ASP A 62 1.24 1.97 11.29
C ASP A 62 -0.26 2.16 11.59
N PRO A 63 -0.65 2.57 12.82
CA PRO A 63 -2.05 2.68 13.22
C PRO A 63 -2.83 3.77 12.47
N ASN A 64 -2.17 4.67 11.76
CA ASN A 64 -2.79 5.71 10.93
C ASN A 64 -2.93 5.26 9.47
N GLU A 65 -2.18 4.24 9.06
CA GLU A 65 -2.26 3.63 7.75
C GLU A 65 -3.30 2.53 7.75
N TRP A 66 -4.07 2.45 6.67
CA TRP A 66 -5.10 1.43 6.53
C TRP A 66 -5.08 0.83 5.13
N LYS A 67 -5.74 -0.32 5.02
CA LYS A 67 -6.11 -0.90 3.74
C LYS A 67 -7.50 -1.53 3.81
N PHE A 68 -8.15 -1.68 2.67
CA PHE A 68 -9.41 -2.38 2.56
C PHE A 68 -9.21 -3.88 2.77
N VAL A 69 -10.01 -4.43 3.67
CA VAL A 69 -10.11 -5.87 3.94
C VAL A 69 -11.56 -6.30 3.77
N ALA A 70 -11.82 -7.61 3.72
CA ALA A 70 -13.19 -8.11 3.72
C ALA A 70 -13.90 -7.69 5.01
N LYS A 71 -15.17 -7.32 4.92
CA LYS A 71 -15.97 -6.89 6.07
C LYS A 71 -15.97 -7.94 7.20
N GLY A 72 -15.80 -7.49 8.44
CA GLY A 72 -15.75 -8.35 9.63
C GLY A 72 -14.45 -9.15 9.79
N THR A 73 -13.38 -8.76 9.09
CA THR A 73 -12.07 -9.43 9.21
C THR A 73 -11.00 -8.58 9.88
N CYS A 74 -11.19 -7.26 9.99
CA CYS A 74 -10.16 -6.35 10.47
C CYS A 74 -9.61 -6.74 11.86
N THR A 75 -10.48 -6.97 12.84
CA THR A 75 -10.06 -7.37 14.19
C THR A 75 -9.36 -8.74 14.19
N LYS A 76 -9.77 -9.67 13.31
CA LYS A 76 -9.13 -11.00 13.19
C LYS A 76 -7.72 -10.91 12.61
N LEU A 77 -7.46 -9.89 11.79
CA LEU A 77 -6.14 -9.57 11.27
C LEU A 77 -5.27 -8.81 12.29
N GLY A 78 -5.82 -8.52 13.48
CA GLY A 78 -5.15 -7.70 14.48
C GLY A 78 -5.10 -6.23 14.07
N GLY A 79 -6.12 -5.72 13.37
CA GLY A 79 -6.26 -4.31 13.04
C GLY A 79 -7.30 -3.59 13.89
N SER A 80 -7.54 -2.33 13.55
CA SER A 80 -8.55 -1.48 14.16
C SER A 80 -9.47 -0.89 13.08
N LEU A 81 -10.77 -0.76 13.38
CA LEU A 81 -11.70 0.00 12.53
C LEU A 81 -11.60 1.52 12.76
N GLU A 82 -10.87 1.92 13.80
CA GLU A 82 -10.64 3.31 14.20
C GLU A 82 -9.18 3.69 13.91
N ALA A 83 -8.97 4.85 13.27
CA ALA A 83 -7.64 5.39 12.99
C ALA A 83 -6.87 5.72 14.28
N GLY A 84 -5.55 5.51 14.27
CA GLY A 84 -4.66 5.89 15.38
C GLY A 84 -4.81 5.03 16.63
N LYS A 85 -5.74 4.06 16.64
CA LYS A 85 -5.86 3.08 17.71
C LYS A 85 -4.88 1.92 17.45
N PRO A 86 -4.09 1.53 18.45
CA PRO A 86 -3.34 0.28 18.37
C PRO A 86 -4.31 -0.87 18.10
N ALA A 87 -3.89 -1.78 17.23
CA ALA A 87 -4.46 -3.11 17.05
C ALA A 87 -4.95 -3.69 18.39
N GLN A 88 -6.24 -4.03 18.48
CA GLN A 88 -6.79 -4.63 19.68
C GLN A 88 -6.22 -6.05 19.82
N ASP A 89 -5.56 -6.30 20.96
CA ASP A 89 -5.03 -7.60 21.40
C ASP A 89 -3.87 -8.19 20.59
N LYS A 90 -2.71 -7.53 20.65
CA LYS A 90 -1.47 -8.28 20.97
C LYS A 90 -0.76 -7.64 22.16
N PRO A 91 -0.43 -8.40 23.22
CA PRO A 91 0.49 -7.90 24.23
C PRO A 91 1.78 -7.49 23.52
N ALA A 92 2.34 -6.35 23.93
CA ALA A 92 3.49 -5.67 23.36
C ALA A 92 4.79 -6.51 23.37
N LYS A 93 4.79 -7.70 22.76
CA LYS A 93 5.92 -8.61 22.60
C LYS A 93 5.61 -9.56 21.45
N HIS A 94 5.78 -9.11 20.22
CA HIS A 94 6.37 -9.90 19.14
C HIS A 94 6.68 -8.94 17.98
N GLN A 95 7.87 -8.34 18.09
CA GLN A 95 8.85 -8.22 17.02
C GLN A 95 8.35 -7.51 15.76
N ALA A 96 8.69 -6.21 15.68
CA ALA A 96 9.27 -5.71 14.45
C ALA A 96 10.40 -6.68 14.06
N GLU A 97 10.10 -7.62 13.16
CA GLU A 97 11.14 -8.28 12.41
C GLU A 97 11.70 -7.19 11.49
N PRO A 98 12.97 -6.78 11.64
CA PRO A 98 13.51 -5.73 10.79
C PRO A 98 13.47 -6.25 9.36
N ALA A 99 12.68 -5.56 8.51
CA ALA A 99 12.82 -5.68 7.07
C ALA A 99 14.31 -5.51 6.77
N LYS A 100 14.95 -6.61 6.37
CA LYS A 100 16.34 -6.62 5.95
C LYS A 100 16.46 -5.60 4.84
N ALA A 101 17.08 -4.46 5.15
CA ALA A 101 17.72 -3.65 4.14
C ALA A 101 18.80 -4.54 3.50
N GLU A 102 18.57 -5.00 2.28
CA GLU A 102 19.65 -5.52 1.45
C GLU A 102 20.41 -4.33 0.87
N PRO A 103 21.72 -4.15 1.16
CA PRO A 103 22.51 -3.14 0.52
C PRO A 103 23.09 -3.70 -0.78
N GLY A 104 22.77 -3.04 -1.90
CA GLY A 104 23.68 -2.87 -3.04
C GLY A 104 24.06 -4.09 -3.89
N LYS A 105 23.76 -3.98 -5.18
CA LYS A 105 24.76 -4.18 -6.23
C LYS A 105 24.56 -3.14 -7.32
#